data_AF-L2FBV3-F1
#
_entry.id   AF-L2FBV3-F1
#
_cell.length_a   1.000
_cell.length_b   1.000
_cell.length_c   1.000
_cell.angle_alpha   90.00
_cell.angle_beta   90.00
_cell.angle_gamma   90.00
#
_symmetry.space_group_name_H-M   'P 1'
#
loop_
_entity.id
_entity.type
_entity.pdbx_description
1 polymer ?
#
loop_
_entity_poly.entity_id
_entity_poly.type
_entity_poly.pdbx_seq_one_letter_code
_entity_poly.pdbx_strand_id
1 'polypeptide(L)'
;LIIIRCHSTTFLVHRDIIVECSSYFQGCIMGFYREGFDRSVDFSDDDDVRPECVYAYLSFVHHWYFAAWANGKPSGQGLMSIASRMTLSSVAEAIILSDRLLNRAMLILLKEVFIGLLQARQTAWLDAKATNRIWGDAEHQAYFNDYTSSFDVFSRGHADDRLMQEAIAHSWHIVTRQTMALHTHYEAKLSRDFVLRVGAKRHRPDGEDICTNMVERAAGVFLVESDRSVTEAFLRDRRRRRRVLGLFRSLEGLIKVQDLAPWYKEPPEAAEERSARFREGAAGMALVVWGGCF
;
A
#
# COMPACT_ATOMS: atom_id res chain seq x y z
N LEU A 1 -9.85 -5.09 -20.10
CA LEU A 1 -9.61 -5.91 -18.89
C LEU A 1 -8.48 -6.89 -19.18
N ILE A 2 -7.77 -7.32 -18.14
CA ILE A 2 -6.71 -8.32 -18.17
C ILE A 2 -6.91 -9.31 -17.03
N ILE A 3 -6.49 -10.55 -17.24
CA ILE A 3 -6.56 -11.63 -16.26
C ILE A 3 -5.19 -11.77 -15.58
N ILE A 4 -5.14 -11.77 -14.26
CA ILE A 4 -3.94 -12.14 -13.49
C ILE A 4 -4.27 -13.44 -12.78
N ARG A 5 -3.55 -14.52 -13.10
CA ARG A 5 -3.69 -15.82 -12.42
C ARG A 5 -2.60 -15.95 -11.36
N CYS A 6 -2.97 -16.47 -10.20
CA CYS A 6 -2.07 -16.73 -9.09
C CYS A 6 -2.57 -17.97 -8.36
N HIS A 7 -1.93 -19.10 -8.64
CA HIS A 7 -2.32 -20.44 -8.23
C HIS A 7 -3.81 -20.71 -8.54
N SER A 8 -4.63 -21.01 -7.54
CA SER A 8 -6.07 -21.25 -7.70
C SER A 8 -6.92 -19.98 -7.85
N THR A 9 -6.31 -18.79 -7.77
CA THR A 9 -7.04 -17.51 -7.72
C THR A 9 -6.85 -16.72 -9.01
N THR A 10 -7.94 -16.13 -9.50
CA THR A 10 -7.93 -15.30 -10.70
C THR A 10 -8.42 -13.90 -10.38
N PHE A 11 -7.66 -12.88 -10.78
CA PHE A 11 -7.99 -11.48 -10.63
C PHE A 11 -8.29 -10.87 -11.99
N LEU A 12 -9.39 -10.11 -12.07
CA LEU A 12 -9.77 -9.36 -13.26
C LEU A 12 -9.49 -7.89 -13.04
N VAL A 13 -8.60 -7.30 -13.83
CA VAL A 13 -8.10 -5.94 -13.61
C VAL A 13 -8.21 -5.09 -14.86
N HIS A 14 -8.38 -3.78 -14.69
CA HIS A 14 -8.31 -2.87 -15.82
C HIS A 14 -6.86 -2.72 -16.30
N ARG A 15 -6.62 -3.06 -17.57
CA ARG A 15 -5.29 -3.02 -18.21
C ARG A 15 -4.55 -1.72 -17.92
N ASP A 16 -5.23 -0.60 -18.14
CA ASP A 16 -4.57 0.70 -18.04
C ASP A 16 -4.17 1.05 -16.61
N ILE A 17 -4.89 0.56 -15.60
CA ILE A 17 -4.55 0.80 -14.19
C ILE A 17 -3.21 0.13 -13.86
N ILE A 18 -3.04 -1.15 -14.21
CA ILE A 18 -1.82 -1.89 -13.88
C ILE A 18 -0.63 -1.50 -14.75
N VAL A 19 -0.85 -1.22 -16.04
CA VAL A 19 0.22 -0.81 -16.97
C VAL A 19 0.76 0.57 -16.61
N GLU A 20 -0.09 1.46 -16.12
CA GLU A 20 0.35 2.79 -15.69
C GLU A 20 1.17 2.72 -14.41
N CYS A 21 0.84 1.80 -13.51
CA CYS A 21 1.52 1.69 -12.23
C CYS A 21 2.80 0.84 -12.29
N SER A 22 2.96 -0.07 -13.24
CA SER A 22 4.06 -1.06 -13.24
C SER A 22 4.72 -1.21 -14.60
N SER A 23 6.04 -1.00 -14.63
CA SER A 23 6.84 -1.22 -15.83
C SER A 23 6.90 -2.69 -16.24
N TYR A 24 6.81 -3.63 -15.28
CA TYR A 24 6.67 -5.06 -15.56
C TYR A 24 5.40 -5.32 -16.38
N PHE A 25 4.24 -4.90 -15.89
CA PHE A 25 2.97 -5.07 -16.60
C PHE A 25 2.95 -4.31 -17.93
N GLN A 26 3.58 -3.13 -18.00
CA GLN A 26 3.76 -2.44 -19.28
C GLN A 26 4.54 -3.31 -20.27
N GLY A 27 5.65 -3.93 -19.85
CA GLY A 27 6.45 -4.82 -20.69
C GLY A 27 5.66 -6.05 -21.15
N CYS A 28 5.01 -6.76 -20.23
CA CYS A 28 4.24 -7.97 -20.55
C CYS A 28 3.06 -7.69 -21.49
N ILE A 29 2.33 -6.60 -21.25
CA ILE A 29 1.01 -6.39 -21.87
C ILE A 29 1.06 -5.47 -23.10
N MET A 30 2.01 -4.53 -23.12
CA MET A 30 2.23 -3.65 -24.27
C MET A 30 3.37 -4.17 -25.16
N GLY A 31 4.15 -5.13 -24.68
CA GLY A 31 5.13 -5.84 -25.50
C GLY A 31 4.46 -6.82 -26.46
N PHE A 32 5.25 -7.30 -27.43
CA PHE A 32 4.83 -8.31 -28.41
C PHE A 32 4.95 -9.73 -27.86
N TYR A 33 4.72 -9.91 -26.55
CA TYR A 33 4.81 -11.20 -25.86
C TYR A 33 3.42 -11.84 -25.73
N ARG A 34 3.41 -13.13 -25.39
CA ARG A 34 2.19 -13.95 -25.30
C ARG A 34 1.15 -13.33 -24.35
N GLU A 35 1.61 -12.76 -23.25
CA GLU A 35 0.79 -12.12 -22.22
C GLU A 35 -0.06 -10.96 -22.78
N GLY A 36 0.49 -10.21 -23.74
CA GLY A 36 -0.21 -9.14 -24.43
C GLY A 36 -1.32 -9.65 -25.36
N PHE A 37 -1.09 -10.77 -26.05
CA PHE A 37 -2.07 -11.42 -26.92
C PHE A 37 -3.17 -12.11 -26.11
N ASP A 38 -2.79 -12.92 -25.12
CA ASP A 38 -3.69 -13.70 -24.28
C ASP A 38 -4.44 -12.79 -23.27
N ARG A 39 -3.98 -11.54 -23.11
CA ARG A 39 -4.45 -10.60 -22.08
C ARG A 39 -4.48 -11.28 -20.71
N SER A 40 -3.42 -12.03 -20.43
CA SER A 40 -3.24 -12.68 -19.14
C SER A 40 -1.79 -12.69 -18.69
N VAL A 41 -1.57 -12.48 -17.40
CA VAL A 41 -0.29 -12.70 -16.73
C VAL A 41 -0.49 -13.80 -15.70
N ASP A 42 0.46 -14.72 -15.60
CA ASP A 42 0.33 -15.91 -14.77
C ASP A 42 1.48 -15.99 -13.75
N PHE A 43 1.11 -16.03 -12.46
CA PHE A 43 1.99 -16.24 -11.31
C PHE A 43 1.72 -17.61 -10.66
N SER A 44 1.04 -18.54 -11.34
CA SER A 44 0.62 -19.80 -10.72
C SER A 44 1.75 -20.76 -10.41
N ASP A 45 2.87 -20.62 -11.12
CA ASP A 45 4.09 -21.41 -10.90
C ASP A 45 5.09 -20.69 -9.96
N ASP A 46 4.74 -19.50 -9.46
CA ASP A 46 5.58 -18.72 -8.55
C ASP A 46 5.28 -19.08 -7.08
N ASP A 47 6.07 -19.97 -6.50
CA ASP A 47 5.92 -20.40 -5.10
C ASP A 47 6.04 -19.25 -4.08
N ASP A 48 6.65 -18.13 -4.47
CA ASP A 48 6.87 -16.96 -3.64
C ASP A 48 5.79 -15.87 -3.79
N VAL A 49 4.83 -16.02 -4.73
CA VAL A 49 3.75 -15.07 -4.98
C VAL A 49 2.41 -15.68 -4.60
N ARG A 50 1.93 -15.35 -3.39
CA ARG A 50 0.63 -15.84 -2.90
C ARG A 50 -0.52 -14.93 -3.34
N PRO A 51 -1.76 -15.45 -3.43
CA PRO A 51 -2.91 -14.67 -3.88
C PRO A 51 -3.21 -13.47 -2.99
N GLU A 52 -2.97 -13.59 -1.69
CA GLU A 52 -3.18 -12.52 -0.71
C GLU A 52 -2.23 -11.33 -0.98
N CYS A 53 -0.98 -11.61 -1.39
CA CYS A 53 0.00 -10.60 -1.78
C CYS A 53 -0.48 -9.81 -3.01
N VAL A 54 -0.98 -10.54 -4.02
CA VAL A 54 -1.50 -9.96 -5.25
C VAL A 54 -2.74 -9.11 -4.95
N TYR A 55 -3.66 -9.61 -4.12
CA TYR A 55 -4.84 -8.86 -3.69
C TYR A 55 -4.46 -7.57 -2.95
N ALA A 56 -3.52 -7.63 -2.01
CA ALA A 56 -3.06 -6.46 -1.27
C ALA A 56 -2.43 -5.42 -2.22
N TYR A 57 -1.51 -5.85 -3.09
CA TYR A 57 -0.89 -4.97 -4.09
C TYR A 57 -1.93 -4.31 -5.01
N LEU A 58 -2.87 -5.09 -5.56
CA LEU A 58 -3.92 -4.56 -6.43
C LEU A 58 -4.81 -3.56 -5.69
N SER A 59 -5.14 -3.80 -4.42
CA SER A 59 -5.92 -2.87 -3.59
C SER A 59 -5.23 -1.51 -3.47
N PHE A 60 -3.92 -1.50 -3.24
CA PHE A 60 -3.13 -0.26 -3.18
C PHE A 60 -3.00 0.42 -4.53
N VAL A 61 -2.71 -0.32 -5.60
CA VAL A 61 -2.63 0.23 -6.97
C VAL A 61 -3.94 0.86 -7.40
N HIS A 62 -5.06 0.19 -7.17
CA HIS A 62 -6.38 0.73 -7.49
C HIS A 62 -6.65 2.02 -6.71
N HIS A 63 -6.39 2.03 -5.40
CA HIS A 63 -6.58 3.24 -4.62
C HIS A 63 -5.65 4.36 -5.09
N TRP A 64 -4.36 4.06 -5.33
CA TRP A 64 -3.41 5.04 -5.83
C TRP A 64 -3.89 5.69 -7.12
N TYR A 65 -4.38 4.87 -8.06
CA TYR A 65 -4.89 5.31 -9.34
C TYR A 65 -6.08 6.28 -9.20
N PHE A 66 -7.06 5.95 -8.35
CA PHE A 66 -8.26 6.78 -8.16
C PHE A 66 -8.05 7.97 -7.20
N ALA A 67 -7.21 7.83 -6.17
CA ALA A 67 -6.84 8.94 -5.30
C ALA A 67 -6.05 9.99 -6.08
N ALA A 68 -5.18 9.55 -7.00
CA ALA A 68 -4.48 10.44 -7.91
C ALA A 68 -5.44 11.26 -8.80
N TRP A 69 -6.64 10.73 -9.03
CA TRP A 69 -7.68 11.40 -9.80
C TRP A 69 -8.47 12.42 -8.98
N ALA A 70 -8.95 12.02 -7.79
CA ALA A 70 -9.82 12.87 -6.97
C ALA A 70 -9.07 13.99 -6.25
N ASN A 71 -7.88 13.70 -5.72
CA ASN A 71 -7.21 14.56 -4.74
C ASN A 71 -5.85 15.08 -5.23
N GLY A 72 -5.47 14.82 -6.48
CA GLY A 72 -4.18 15.24 -7.04
C GLY A 72 -3.06 14.28 -6.64
N LYS A 73 -1.95 14.77 -6.05
CA LYS A 73 -0.83 13.88 -5.71
C LYS A 73 -1.25 12.92 -4.58
N PRO A 74 -1.17 11.60 -4.78
CA PRO A 74 -1.49 10.64 -3.74
C PRO A 74 -0.42 10.62 -2.65
N SER A 75 -0.84 10.37 -1.40
CA SER A 75 0.02 10.37 -0.21
C SER A 75 -0.12 9.07 0.58
N GLY A 76 0.87 8.75 1.42
CA GLY A 76 0.82 7.57 2.28
C GLY A 76 -0.38 7.60 3.22
N GLN A 77 -0.76 8.78 3.71
CA GLN A 77 -1.92 8.98 4.58
C GLN A 77 -3.24 8.51 3.95
N GLY A 78 -3.42 8.67 2.63
CA GLY A 78 -4.61 8.15 1.94
C GLY A 78 -4.67 6.62 1.97
N LEU A 79 -3.52 5.97 1.75
CA LEU A 79 -3.39 4.51 1.76
C LEU A 79 -3.45 3.89 3.15
N MET A 80 -3.16 4.64 4.21
CA MET A 80 -3.30 4.17 5.60
C MET A 80 -4.72 3.66 5.92
N SER A 81 -5.75 4.23 5.28
CA SER A 81 -7.15 3.77 5.43
C SER A 81 -7.39 2.34 4.96
N ILE A 82 -6.59 1.87 4.01
CA ILE A 82 -6.58 0.48 3.51
C ILE A 82 -5.66 -0.36 4.39
N ALA A 83 -4.43 0.12 4.60
CA ALA A 83 -3.40 -0.62 5.34
C ALA A 83 -3.81 -0.96 6.77
N SER A 84 -4.57 -0.08 7.44
CA SER A 84 -5.09 -0.32 8.80
C SER A 84 -6.01 -1.55 8.93
N ARG A 85 -6.59 -2.00 7.82
CA ARG A 85 -7.45 -3.21 7.75
C ARG A 85 -6.66 -4.47 7.40
N MET A 86 -5.36 -4.34 7.17
CA MET A 86 -4.45 -5.42 6.82
C MET A 86 -3.48 -5.70 7.99
N THR A 87 -2.86 -6.88 7.96
CA THR A 87 -1.73 -7.21 8.83
C THR A 87 -0.47 -6.50 8.33
N LEU A 88 0.52 -6.29 9.20
CA LEU A 88 1.84 -5.82 8.78
C LEU A 88 2.43 -6.76 7.72
N SER A 89 2.26 -8.07 7.89
CA SER A 89 2.83 -9.07 6.97
C SER A 89 2.27 -8.94 5.55
N SER A 90 0.96 -8.69 5.39
CA SER A 90 0.35 -8.49 4.08
C SER A 90 0.84 -7.22 3.38
N VAL A 91 1.07 -6.13 4.14
CA VAL A 91 1.64 -4.90 3.58
C VAL A 91 3.11 -5.11 3.21
N ALA A 92 3.87 -5.83 4.03
CA ALA A 92 5.25 -6.21 3.72
C ALA A 92 5.34 -7.02 2.41
N GLU A 93 4.43 -7.96 2.20
CA GLU A 93 4.37 -8.74 0.95
C GLU A 93 4.00 -7.89 -0.26
N ALA A 94 3.10 -6.92 -0.10
CA ALA A 94 2.78 -5.96 -1.15
C ALA A 94 4.01 -5.06 -1.49
N ILE A 95 4.88 -4.77 -0.52
CA ILE A 95 6.15 -4.06 -0.76
C ILE A 95 7.08 -4.93 -1.62
N ILE A 96 7.32 -6.19 -1.24
CA ILE A 96 8.16 -7.12 -2.01
C ILE A 96 7.62 -7.29 -3.44
N LEU A 97 6.31 -7.48 -3.58
CA LEU A 97 5.68 -7.61 -4.88
C LEU A 97 5.78 -6.33 -5.71
N SER A 98 5.71 -5.14 -5.08
CA SER A 98 5.90 -3.87 -5.78
C SER A 98 7.30 -3.72 -6.38
N ASP A 99 8.32 -4.26 -5.71
CA ASP A 99 9.69 -4.28 -6.22
C ASP A 99 9.80 -5.24 -7.42
N ARG A 100 9.31 -6.48 -7.27
CA ARG A 100 9.27 -7.49 -8.34
C ARG A 100 8.55 -6.98 -9.59
N LEU A 101 7.45 -6.24 -9.40
CA LEU A 101 6.66 -5.66 -10.48
C LEU A 101 7.22 -4.34 -11.02
N LEU A 102 8.41 -3.92 -10.59
CA LEU A 102 9.07 -2.68 -11.02
C LEU A 102 8.17 -1.45 -10.86
N ASN A 103 7.40 -1.40 -9.76
CA ASN A 103 6.53 -0.29 -9.40
C ASN A 103 7.21 0.55 -8.32
N ARG A 104 8.21 1.35 -8.70
CA ARG A 104 9.05 2.11 -7.76
C ARG A 104 8.27 3.10 -6.91
N ALA A 105 7.26 3.76 -7.48
CA ALA A 105 6.44 4.74 -6.76
C ALA A 105 5.59 4.06 -5.68
N MET A 106 4.94 2.94 -6.01
CA MET A 106 4.19 2.15 -5.02
C MET A 106 5.12 1.54 -3.97
N LEU A 107 6.27 1.01 -4.39
CA LEU A 107 7.25 0.43 -3.48
C LEU A 107 7.60 1.41 -2.35
N ILE A 108 8.03 2.63 -2.70
CA ILE A 108 8.43 3.62 -1.70
C ILE A 108 7.23 4.11 -0.89
N LEU A 109 6.08 4.33 -1.53
CA LEU A 109 4.87 4.77 -0.84
C LEU A 109 4.39 3.74 0.18
N LEU A 110 4.44 2.45 -0.15
CA LEU A 110 4.11 1.38 0.77
C LEU A 110 5.13 1.25 1.90
N LYS A 111 6.41 1.55 1.66
CA LYS A 111 7.41 1.63 2.74
C LYS A 111 7.06 2.72 3.77
N GLU A 112 6.62 3.90 3.33
CA GLU A 112 6.10 4.95 4.21
C GLU A 112 4.86 4.47 5.00
N VAL A 113 3.87 3.89 4.30
CA VAL A 113 2.62 3.36 4.88
C VAL A 113 2.91 2.26 5.91
N PHE A 114 3.85 1.37 5.63
CA PHE A 114 4.23 0.28 6.52
C PHE A 114 4.78 0.80 7.85
N ILE A 115 5.65 1.82 7.82
CA ILE A 115 6.18 2.43 9.05
C ILE A 115 5.06 3.10 9.85
N GLY A 116 4.14 3.81 9.19
CA GLY A 116 2.96 4.36 9.86
C GLY A 116 2.07 3.30 10.50
N LEU A 117 1.87 2.17 9.80
CA LEU A 117 1.12 1.02 10.33
C LEU A 117 1.84 0.38 11.52
N LEU A 118 3.16 0.22 11.45
CA LEU A 118 3.97 -0.33 12.53
C LEU A 118 3.87 0.53 13.80
N GLN A 119 3.92 1.86 13.67
CA GLN A 119 3.71 2.76 14.80
C GLN A 119 2.32 2.61 15.40
N ALA A 120 1.28 2.54 14.58
CA ALA A 120 -0.09 2.34 15.05
C ALA A 120 -0.27 1.01 15.79
N ARG A 121 0.31 -0.09 15.27
CA ARG A 121 0.28 -1.41 15.92
C ARG A 121 1.07 -1.44 17.22
N GLN A 122 2.22 -0.78 17.27
CA GLN A 122 3.01 -0.63 18.48
C GLN A 122 2.19 0.02 19.60
N THR A 123 1.56 1.17 19.31
CA THR A 123 0.74 1.89 20.29
C THR A 123 -0.43 1.03 20.76
N ALA A 124 -1.15 0.41 19.83
CA ALA A 124 -2.27 -0.47 20.16
C ALA A 124 -1.85 -1.66 21.06
N TRP A 125 -0.67 -2.25 20.81
CA TRP A 125 -0.18 -3.33 21.66
C TRP A 125 0.32 -2.83 23.03
N LEU A 126 0.90 -1.63 23.10
CA LEU A 126 1.25 -1.00 24.37
C LEU A 126 0.02 -0.78 25.26
N ASP A 127 -1.12 -0.40 24.66
CA ASP A 127 -2.39 -0.26 25.38
C ASP A 127 -2.93 -1.63 25.79
N ALA A 128 -2.99 -2.60 24.86
CA ALA A 128 -3.48 -3.95 25.15
C ALA A 128 -2.68 -4.63 26.27
N LYS A 129 -1.35 -4.50 26.30
CA LYS A 129 -0.51 -5.10 27.37
C LYS A 129 -0.71 -4.44 28.74
N ALA A 130 -1.19 -3.19 28.76
CA ALA A 130 -1.49 -2.49 30.00
C ALA A 130 -2.79 -3.04 30.62
N THR A 131 -3.75 -3.42 29.76
CA THR A 131 -5.07 -3.92 30.16
C THR A 131 -5.10 -5.43 30.39
N ASN A 132 -4.46 -6.22 29.53
CA ASN A 132 -4.39 -7.67 29.62
C ASN A 132 -2.93 -8.11 29.78
N ARG A 133 -2.66 -8.97 30.78
CA ARG A 133 -1.32 -9.53 31.04
C ARG A 133 -1.25 -11.05 30.83
N ILE A 134 -2.29 -11.63 30.24
CA ILE A 134 -2.33 -13.04 29.87
C ILE A 134 -1.67 -13.16 28.49
N TRP A 135 -0.34 -13.29 28.45
CA TRP A 135 0.42 -13.28 27.19
C TRP A 135 0.07 -14.42 26.22
N GLY A 136 -0.56 -15.49 26.70
CA GLY A 136 -1.08 -16.56 25.83
C GLY A 136 -2.44 -16.25 25.18
N ASP A 137 -3.04 -15.10 25.48
CA ASP A 137 -4.32 -14.69 24.91
C ASP A 137 -4.22 -14.44 23.39
N ALA A 138 -5.34 -14.64 22.69
CA ALA A 138 -5.42 -14.57 21.25
C ALA A 138 -4.99 -13.20 20.70
N GLU A 139 -5.30 -12.12 21.42
CA GLU A 139 -4.93 -10.75 21.01
C GLU A 139 -3.40 -10.56 20.98
N HIS A 140 -2.71 -10.92 22.06
CA HIS A 140 -1.24 -10.83 22.12
C HIS A 140 -0.57 -11.76 21.12
N GLN A 141 -1.11 -12.97 20.94
CA GLN A 141 -0.60 -13.90 19.95
C GLN A 141 -0.75 -13.36 18.52
N ALA A 142 -1.83 -12.62 18.22
CA ALA A 142 -2.02 -11.98 16.92
C ALA A 142 -0.95 -10.90 16.66
N TYR A 143 -0.68 -10.02 17.62
CA TYR A 143 0.41 -9.03 17.50
C TYR A 143 1.77 -9.70 17.32
N PHE A 144 2.07 -10.72 18.13
CA PHE A 144 3.31 -11.48 18.03
C PHE A 144 3.50 -12.11 16.64
N ASN A 145 2.47 -12.80 16.15
CA ASN A 145 2.50 -13.46 14.85
C ASN A 145 2.66 -12.44 13.71
N ASP A 146 2.03 -11.26 13.81
CA ASP A 146 2.13 -10.23 12.78
C ASP A 146 3.55 -9.63 12.71
N TYR A 147 4.17 -9.33 13.86
CA TYR A 147 5.55 -8.83 13.94
C TYR A 147 6.56 -9.85 13.38
N THR A 148 6.45 -11.12 13.80
CA THR A 148 7.35 -12.19 13.37
C THR A 148 7.20 -12.51 11.89
N SER A 149 5.96 -12.63 11.40
CA SER A 149 5.70 -12.86 9.98
C SER A 149 6.23 -11.70 9.11
N SER A 150 6.04 -10.46 9.54
CA SER A 150 6.56 -9.29 8.81
C SER A 150 8.08 -9.25 8.78
N PHE A 151 8.72 -9.57 9.90
CA PHE A 151 10.17 -9.67 9.98
C PHE A 151 10.71 -10.73 9.03
N ASP A 152 10.07 -11.91 9.00
CA ASP A 152 10.47 -13.01 8.14
C ASP A 152 10.29 -12.68 6.65
N VAL A 153 9.21 -11.98 6.26
CA VAL A 153 9.00 -11.50 4.89
C VAL A 153 10.18 -10.62 4.46
N PHE A 154 10.55 -9.62 5.26
CA PHE A 154 11.69 -8.76 4.92
C PHE A 154 13.03 -9.49 5.01
N SER A 155 13.16 -10.52 5.84
CA SER A 155 14.40 -11.30 5.97
C SER A 155 14.66 -12.20 4.75
N ARG A 156 13.61 -12.53 3.99
CA ARG A 156 13.72 -13.23 2.70
C ARG A 156 13.99 -12.28 1.53
N GLY A 157 13.78 -10.98 1.72
CA GLY A 157 13.85 -9.93 0.70
C GLY A 157 15.26 -9.43 0.38
N HIS A 158 15.33 -8.45 -0.53
CA HIS A 158 16.58 -7.85 -1.03
C HIS A 158 17.33 -7.04 0.05
N ALA A 159 18.62 -6.73 -0.21
CA ALA A 159 19.53 -6.08 0.75
C ALA A 159 19.06 -4.71 1.32
N ASP A 160 18.13 -4.03 0.64
CA ASP A 160 17.61 -2.71 1.02
C ASP A 160 16.49 -2.73 2.08
N ASP A 161 16.08 -3.92 2.57
CA ASP A 161 15.04 -4.04 3.60
C ASP A 161 15.59 -4.08 5.03
N ARG A 162 16.90 -3.87 5.19
CA ARG A 162 17.56 -3.77 6.50
C ARG A 162 16.91 -2.73 7.40
N LEU A 163 16.53 -1.58 6.86
CA LEU A 163 15.89 -0.51 7.63
C LEU A 163 14.51 -0.92 8.14
N MET A 164 13.76 -1.73 7.38
CA MET A 164 12.48 -2.29 7.82
C MET A 164 12.66 -3.29 8.95
N GLN A 165 13.61 -4.21 8.80
CA GLN A 165 13.92 -5.19 9.84
C GLN A 165 14.40 -4.51 11.14
N GLU A 166 15.22 -3.44 11.02
CA GLU A 166 15.64 -2.62 12.16
C GLU A 166 14.45 -1.88 12.81
N ALA A 167 13.53 -1.32 12.03
CA ALA A 167 12.33 -0.67 12.56
C ALA A 167 11.40 -1.65 13.29
N ILE A 168 11.15 -2.84 12.73
CA ILE A 168 10.34 -3.89 13.36
C ILE A 168 10.99 -4.35 14.68
N ALA A 169 12.29 -4.64 14.66
CA ALA A 169 13.03 -5.04 15.87
C ALA A 169 13.11 -3.92 16.92
N HIS A 170 13.14 -2.67 16.48
CA HIS A 170 13.08 -1.52 17.37
C HIS A 170 11.71 -1.39 18.04
N SER A 171 10.64 -1.52 17.26
CA SER A 171 9.27 -1.49 17.75
C SER A 171 8.99 -2.62 18.75
N TRP A 172 9.43 -3.85 18.44
CA TRP A 172 9.37 -4.99 19.36
C TRP A 172 10.09 -4.71 20.69
N HIS A 173 11.31 -4.18 20.61
CA HIS A 173 12.09 -3.82 21.80
C HIS A 173 11.34 -2.80 22.67
N ILE A 174 10.72 -1.77 22.07
CA ILE A 174 9.92 -0.79 22.83
C ILE A 174 8.77 -1.48 23.57
N VAL A 175 8.03 -2.36 22.90
CA VAL A 175 6.90 -3.08 23.52
C VAL A 175 7.37 -3.93 24.70
N THR A 176 8.54 -4.57 24.60
CA THR A 176 9.03 -5.54 25.58
C THR A 176 9.95 -4.97 26.67
N ARG A 177 10.58 -3.81 26.47
CA ARG A 177 11.61 -3.21 27.34
C ARG A 177 11.23 -3.12 28.83
N GLN A 178 9.95 -2.90 29.14
CA GLN A 178 9.46 -2.72 30.52
C GLN A 178 8.66 -3.92 31.04
N THR A 179 8.52 -4.98 30.26
CA THR A 179 7.68 -6.14 30.60
C THR A 179 8.47 -7.42 30.40
N MET A 180 9.34 -7.75 31.37
CA MET A 180 10.23 -8.92 31.27
C MET A 180 9.46 -10.23 31.04
N ALA A 181 8.29 -10.40 31.69
CA ALA A 181 7.45 -11.59 31.48
C ALA A 181 6.96 -11.77 30.03
N LEU A 182 6.66 -10.67 29.33
CA LEU A 182 6.28 -10.68 27.92
C LEU A 182 7.47 -11.07 27.05
N HIS A 183 8.65 -10.51 27.34
CA HIS A 183 9.90 -10.85 26.67
C HIS A 183 10.20 -12.35 26.80
N THR A 184 10.25 -12.86 28.04
CA THR A 184 10.53 -14.28 28.31
C THR A 184 9.51 -15.22 27.66
N HIS A 185 8.23 -14.82 27.58
CA HIS A 185 7.19 -15.65 26.96
C HIS A 185 7.39 -15.85 25.45
N TYR A 186 7.88 -14.82 24.74
CA TYR A 186 7.97 -14.81 23.29
C TYR A 186 9.38 -14.95 22.73
N GLU A 187 10.42 -14.62 23.48
CA GLU A 187 11.82 -14.63 23.02
C GLU A 187 12.24 -16.01 22.48
N ALA A 188 11.87 -17.09 23.16
CA ALA A 188 12.18 -18.46 22.72
C ALA A 188 11.47 -18.86 21.41
N LYS A 189 10.44 -18.10 20.99
CA LYS A 189 9.68 -18.31 19.76
C LYS A 189 10.18 -17.42 18.60
N LEU A 190 11.08 -16.47 18.86
CA LEU A 190 11.65 -15.60 17.83
C LEU A 190 12.72 -16.33 17.03
N SER A 191 12.85 -15.98 15.75
CA SER A 191 13.98 -16.43 14.94
C SER A 191 15.29 -15.85 15.47
N ARG A 192 16.40 -16.57 15.27
CA ARG A 192 17.74 -16.15 15.73
C ARG A 192 18.10 -14.75 15.22
N ASP A 193 17.80 -14.47 13.95
CA ASP A 193 18.10 -13.19 13.32
C ASP A 193 17.29 -12.04 13.93
N PHE A 194 16.02 -12.31 14.27
CA PHE A 194 15.18 -11.34 14.95
C PHE A 194 15.76 -11.04 16.36
N VAL A 195 16.09 -12.07 17.14
CA VAL A 195 16.72 -11.89 18.47
C VAL A 195 18.00 -11.06 18.38
N LEU A 196 18.88 -11.37 17.42
CA LEU A 196 20.12 -10.63 17.20
C LEU A 196 19.87 -9.14 16.89
N ARG A 197 18.82 -8.82 16.13
CA ARG A 197 18.47 -7.42 15.82
C ARG A 197 17.80 -6.69 16.97
N VAL A 198 17.00 -7.39 17.77
CA VAL A 198 16.42 -6.83 18.99
C VAL A 198 17.54 -6.49 19.97
N GLY A 199 18.50 -7.40 20.15
CA GLY A 199 19.64 -7.26 21.06
C GLY A 199 20.84 -6.48 20.51
N ALA A 200 20.81 -6.02 19.25
CA ALA A 200 21.88 -5.24 18.67
C ALA A 200 22.12 -3.98 19.51
N LYS A 201 23.38 -3.75 19.95
CA LYS A 201 23.75 -2.61 20.78
C LYS A 201 23.31 -1.31 20.11
N ARG A 202 22.48 -0.54 20.82
CA ARG A 202 21.98 0.79 20.41
C ARG A 202 22.75 1.92 21.11
N HIS A 203 23.96 1.63 21.59
CA HIS A 203 24.81 2.57 22.32
C HIS A 203 26.01 2.97 21.47
N ARG A 204 26.44 4.24 21.55
CA ARG A 204 27.78 4.63 21.09
C ARG A 204 28.85 4.01 22.00
N PRO A 205 30.12 3.97 21.54
CA PRO A 205 31.26 3.57 22.37
C PRO A 205 31.46 4.43 23.64
N ASP A 206 30.88 5.63 23.69
CA ASP A 206 30.96 6.60 24.78
C ASP A 206 29.87 6.41 25.87
N GLY A 207 28.95 5.46 25.68
CA GLY A 207 27.89 5.16 26.64
C GLY A 207 26.65 6.04 26.53
N GLU A 208 26.57 6.97 25.57
CA GLU A 208 25.31 7.65 25.27
C GLU A 208 24.34 6.72 24.52
N ASP A 209 23.08 6.72 24.97
CA ASP A 209 21.96 6.07 24.28
C ASP A 209 21.78 6.74 22.91
N ILE A 210 22.25 6.09 21.84
CA ILE A 210 21.70 6.36 20.51
C ILE A 210 20.35 5.66 20.43
N CYS A 211 19.38 6.16 21.17
CA CYS A 211 17.99 5.92 20.79
C CYS A 211 17.68 6.76 19.54
N THR A 212 18.41 6.58 18.43
CA THR A 212 17.82 6.91 17.13
C THR A 212 16.70 5.91 16.98
N ASN A 213 15.48 6.37 17.25
CA ASN A 213 14.29 5.58 17.10
C ASN A 213 14.26 5.09 15.64
N MET A 214 14.56 3.81 15.42
CA MET A 214 14.73 3.29 14.04
C MET A 214 13.44 3.40 13.25
N VAL A 215 12.29 3.43 13.94
CA VAL A 215 10.98 3.69 13.34
C VAL A 215 10.90 5.14 12.84
N GLU A 216 11.33 6.13 13.62
CA GLU A 216 11.38 7.53 13.20
C GLU A 216 12.41 7.77 12.09
N ARG A 217 13.57 7.13 12.18
CA ARG A 217 14.59 7.19 11.12
C ARG A 217 14.04 6.65 9.80
N ALA A 218 13.39 5.48 9.84
CA ALA A 218 12.74 4.89 8.68
C ALA A 218 11.65 5.81 8.12
N ALA A 219 10.82 6.38 8.99
CA ALA A 219 9.79 7.33 8.60
C ALA A 219 10.37 8.55 7.86
N GLY A 220 11.45 9.15 8.38
CA GLY A 220 12.10 10.30 7.76
C GLY A 220 12.69 9.99 6.39
N VAL A 221 13.35 8.83 6.23
CA VAL A 221 13.92 8.40 4.95
C VAL A 221 12.81 8.17 3.93
N PHE A 222 11.79 7.37 4.27
CA PHE A 222 10.76 7.00 3.31
C PHE A 222 9.84 8.17 2.94
N LEU A 223 9.59 9.12 3.84
CA LEU A 223 8.83 10.33 3.53
C LEU A 223 9.53 11.20 2.46
N VAL A 224 10.85 11.36 2.56
CA VAL A 224 11.62 12.15 1.58
C VAL A 224 11.69 11.41 0.24
N GLU A 225 11.93 10.10 0.26
CA GLU A 225 11.96 9.29 -0.96
C GLU A 225 10.59 9.22 -1.67
N SER A 226 9.51 9.13 -0.89
CA SER A 226 8.15 9.05 -1.42
C SER A 226 7.78 10.37 -2.09
N ASP A 227 8.09 11.49 -1.45
CA ASP A 227 7.80 12.81 -2.01
C ASP A 227 8.44 12.99 -3.39
N ARG A 228 9.71 12.62 -3.55
CA ARG A 228 10.42 12.69 -4.83
C ARG A 228 9.84 11.72 -5.87
N SER A 229 9.75 10.44 -5.52
CA SER A 229 9.43 9.38 -6.48
C SER A 229 7.97 9.40 -6.92
N VAL A 230 7.05 9.71 -6.01
CA VAL A 230 5.62 9.86 -6.32
C VAL A 230 5.39 11.10 -7.18
N THR A 231 6.13 12.20 -6.95
CA THR A 231 6.04 13.38 -7.82
C THR A 231 6.49 13.06 -9.24
N GLU A 232 7.65 12.41 -9.40
CA GLU A 232 8.16 12.04 -10.72
C GLU A 232 7.18 11.14 -11.48
N ALA A 233 6.65 10.09 -10.82
CA ALA A 233 5.67 9.19 -11.41
C ALA A 233 4.35 9.91 -11.76
N PHE A 234 3.82 10.73 -10.84
CA PHE A 234 2.60 11.50 -11.05
C PHE A 234 2.71 12.45 -12.27
N LEU A 235 3.87 13.08 -12.45
CA LEU A 235 4.11 13.97 -13.59
C LEU A 235 4.24 13.21 -14.92
N ARG A 236 4.92 12.05 -14.93
CA ARG A 236 5.12 11.23 -16.14
C ARG A 236 3.80 10.73 -16.73
N ASP A 237 2.88 10.28 -15.90
CA ASP A 237 1.69 9.58 -16.41
C ASP A 237 0.46 10.46 -16.61
N ARG A 238 0.55 11.76 -16.30
CA ARG A 238 -0.57 12.72 -16.31
C ARG A 238 -1.44 12.68 -17.59
N ARG A 239 -0.85 12.44 -18.77
CA ARG A 239 -1.57 12.35 -20.05
C ARG A 239 -2.33 11.02 -20.23
N ARG A 240 -1.78 9.89 -19.79
CA ARG A 240 -2.42 8.57 -19.89
C ARG A 240 -3.57 8.46 -18.89
N ARG A 241 -3.33 8.86 -17.64
CA ARG A 241 -4.33 9.03 -16.58
C ARG A 241 -5.57 9.76 -17.11
N ARG A 242 -5.41 10.93 -17.75
CA ARG A 242 -6.52 11.70 -18.36
C ARG A 242 -7.35 10.92 -19.39
N ARG A 243 -6.78 10.00 -20.18
CA ARG A 243 -7.51 9.23 -21.21
C ARG A 243 -8.42 8.17 -20.62
N VAL A 244 -7.87 7.39 -19.69
CA VAL A 244 -8.63 6.36 -18.96
C VAL A 244 -9.74 7.02 -18.12
N LEU A 245 -9.44 8.18 -17.53
CA LEU A 245 -10.43 8.99 -16.84
C LEU A 245 -11.52 9.53 -17.78
N GLY A 246 -11.18 9.90 -19.01
CA GLY A 246 -12.17 10.23 -20.05
C GLY A 246 -13.09 9.04 -20.37
N LEU A 247 -12.55 7.83 -20.40
CA LEU A 247 -13.32 6.58 -20.56
C LEU A 247 -14.26 6.33 -19.37
N PHE A 248 -13.79 6.43 -18.13
CA PHE A 248 -14.66 6.28 -16.96
C PHE A 248 -15.72 7.38 -16.86
N ARG A 249 -15.38 8.64 -17.18
CA ARG A 249 -16.35 9.74 -17.29
C ARG A 249 -17.39 9.53 -18.38
N SER A 250 -17.01 8.91 -19.50
CA SER A 250 -17.97 8.55 -20.56
C SER A 250 -18.92 7.41 -20.16
N LEU A 251 -18.60 6.70 -19.07
CA LEU A 251 -19.45 5.66 -18.47
C LEU A 251 -20.23 6.17 -17.25
N GLU A 252 -19.99 7.41 -16.79
CA GLU A 252 -20.76 8.05 -15.72
C GLU A 252 -22.20 8.26 -16.19
N GLY A 253 -23.11 7.42 -15.68
CA GLY A 253 -24.52 7.32 -16.10
C GLY A 253 -24.96 5.89 -16.45
N LEU A 254 -24.02 5.00 -16.76
CA LEU A 254 -24.26 3.59 -17.09
C LEU A 254 -23.86 2.61 -15.97
N ILE A 255 -22.85 2.95 -15.16
CA ILE A 255 -22.36 2.14 -14.03
C ILE A 255 -22.04 3.10 -12.88
N LYS A 256 -22.46 2.81 -11.63
CA LYS A 256 -22.03 3.65 -10.50
C LYS A 256 -20.55 3.43 -10.27
N VAL A 257 -19.78 4.52 -10.11
CA VAL A 257 -18.36 4.42 -9.76
C VAL A 257 -18.16 3.65 -8.45
N GLN A 258 -19.13 3.70 -7.53
CA GLN A 258 -19.13 2.85 -6.32
C GLN A 258 -19.26 1.35 -6.61
N ASP A 259 -19.83 0.92 -7.73
CA ASP A 259 -19.93 -0.49 -8.10
C ASP A 259 -18.57 -1.02 -8.62
N LEU A 260 -17.73 -0.13 -9.16
CA LEU A 260 -16.37 -0.43 -9.64
C LEU A 260 -15.29 -0.16 -8.57
N ALA A 261 -15.56 0.76 -7.64
CA ALA A 261 -14.70 1.16 -6.54
C ALA A 261 -15.54 1.53 -5.30
N PRO A 262 -15.99 0.53 -4.50
CA PRO A 262 -16.91 0.73 -3.36
C PRO A 262 -16.40 1.68 -2.26
N TRP A 263 -15.10 1.91 -2.23
CA TRP A 263 -14.43 2.80 -1.27
C TRP A 263 -14.27 4.25 -1.78
N TYR A 264 -14.64 4.54 -3.04
CA TYR A 264 -14.57 5.88 -3.60
C TYR A 264 -15.71 6.76 -3.05
N LYS A 265 -15.35 7.80 -2.29
CA LYS A 265 -16.23 8.92 -1.97
C LYS A 265 -15.83 10.10 -2.84
N GLU A 266 -16.79 10.62 -3.59
CA GLU A 266 -16.57 11.79 -4.42
C GLU A 266 -16.21 13.00 -3.53
N PRO A 267 -15.14 13.76 -3.86
CA PRO A 267 -14.82 14.98 -3.13
C PRO A 267 -15.97 16.00 -3.24
N PRO A 268 -16.35 16.68 -2.16
CA PRO A 268 -17.47 17.64 -2.18
C PRO A 268 -17.27 18.77 -3.21
N GLU A 269 -16.04 19.24 -3.39
CA GLU A 269 -15.72 20.28 -4.39
C GLU A 269 -15.97 19.83 -5.84
N ALA A 270 -15.74 18.55 -6.15
CA ALA A 270 -15.98 17.99 -7.47
C ALA A 270 -17.49 17.81 -7.76
N ALA A 271 -18.30 17.59 -6.72
CA ALA A 271 -19.76 17.50 -6.82
C ALA A 271 -20.43 18.88 -7.01
N GLU A 272 -19.88 19.93 -6.39
CA GLU A 272 -20.31 21.32 -6.60
C GLU A 272 -19.91 21.84 -7.99
N GLU A 273 -18.67 21.60 -8.44
CA GLU A 273 -18.26 21.92 -9.82
C GLU A 273 -19.12 21.16 -10.87
N ARG A 274 -19.51 19.90 -10.59
CA ARG A 274 -20.45 19.15 -11.45
C ARG A 274 -21.83 19.77 -11.46
N SER A 275 -22.36 20.13 -10.30
CA SER A 275 -23.68 20.77 -10.21
C SER A 275 -23.69 22.12 -10.91
N ALA A 276 -22.60 22.89 -10.83
CA ALA A 276 -22.43 24.14 -11.55
C ALA A 276 -22.35 23.92 -13.07
N ARG A 277 -21.50 23.00 -13.55
CA ARG A 277 -21.37 22.70 -14.99
C ARG A 277 -22.60 22.02 -15.59
N PHE A 278 -23.35 21.24 -14.82
CA PHE A 278 -24.61 20.63 -15.27
C PHE A 278 -25.72 21.68 -15.35
N ARG A 279 -25.75 22.66 -14.43
CA ARG A 279 -26.66 23.82 -14.53
C ARG A 279 -26.30 24.73 -15.71
N GLU A 280 -25.01 24.98 -15.96
CA GLU A 280 -24.55 25.73 -17.13
C GLU A 280 -24.79 24.99 -18.45
N GLY A 281 -24.58 23.67 -18.49
CA GLY A 281 -24.87 22.82 -19.64
C GLY A 281 -26.37 22.68 -19.92
N ALA A 282 -27.20 22.60 -18.88
CA ALA A 282 -28.66 22.60 -19.01
C ALA A 282 -29.21 23.98 -19.40
N ALA A 283 -28.63 25.07 -18.91
CA ALA A 283 -28.97 26.43 -19.34
C ALA A 283 -28.54 26.69 -20.79
N GLY A 284 -27.37 26.19 -21.19
CA GLY A 284 -26.89 26.24 -22.58
C GLY A 284 -27.71 25.39 -23.55
N MET A 285 -28.16 24.20 -23.13
CA MET A 285 -29.09 23.38 -23.94
C MET A 285 -30.50 23.97 -23.98
N ALA A 286 -30.99 24.59 -22.90
CA ALA A 286 -32.29 25.25 -22.91
C ALA A 286 -32.31 26.48 -23.84
N LEU A 287 -31.19 27.22 -23.97
CA LEU A 287 -31.08 28.33 -24.92
C LEU A 287 -30.97 27.87 -26.38
N VAL A 288 -30.33 26.73 -26.65
CA VAL A 288 -30.18 26.20 -28.02
C VAL A 288 -31.47 25.53 -28.51
N VAL A 289 -32.30 24.99 -27.61
CA VAL A 289 -33.58 24.36 -27.98
C VAL A 289 -34.72 25.38 -28.19
N TRP A 290 -34.59 26.63 -27.72
CA TRP A 290 -35.58 27.70 -27.91
C TRP A 290 -35.21 28.77 -28.97
N GLY A 291 -34.15 28.56 -29.75
CA GLY A 291 -33.74 29.44 -30.85
C GLY A 291 -33.92 28.85 -32.26
N GLY A 292 -34.54 27.67 -32.36
CA GLY A 292 -34.64 26.90 -33.61
C GLY A 292 -36.06 26.62 -34.11
N CYS A 293 -37.06 27.33 -33.59
CA CYS A 293 -38.44 27.33 -34.09
C CYS A 293 -39.06 28.71 -33.81
N PHE A 294 -38.79 29.69 -34.67
CA PHE A 294 -39.69 30.75 -35.17
C PHE A 294 -38.90 31.71 -36.06
#